data_AF-T1APN3-F1
#
_entry.id   AF-T1APN3-F1
#
_cell.length_a   1.000
_cell.length_b   1.000
_cell.length_c   1.000
_cell.angle_alpha   90.00
_cell.angle_beta   90.00
_cell.angle_gamma   90.00
#
_symmetry.space_group_name_H-M   'P 1'
#
loop_
_entity.id
_entity.type
_entity.pdbx_description
1 polymer ?
#
loop_
_entity_poly.entity_id
_entity_poly.type
_entity_poly.pdbx_seq_one_letter_code
_entity_poly.pdbx_strand_id
1 'polypeptide(L)'
;MLSAAYVVEFLAIYGISYFFIEFGPNVTTFIYPPEVFPTKIRGIGAGASAAGGKTGAFIGTFLNVIILSSSIGESGLFLILAALSALGLLLTLAILPETKGKDLEQISGESELLRGNLNNTVTSK
;
A
#
# COMPACT_ATOMS: atom_id res chain seq x y z
N MET A 1 -8.26 -36.87 12.29
CA MET A 1 -9.48 -36.04 12.13
C MET A 1 -9.22 -34.73 12.83
N LEU A 2 -9.19 -33.59 12.12
CA LEU A 2 -9.13 -32.28 12.78
C LEU A 2 -10.39 -32.15 13.67
N SER A 3 -10.20 -32.06 14.98
CA SER A 3 -11.31 -31.79 15.90
C SER A 3 -11.88 -30.40 15.61
N ALA A 4 -13.20 -30.22 15.74
CA ALA A 4 -13.87 -28.94 15.50
C ALA A 4 -13.27 -27.78 16.32
N ALA A 5 -12.67 -28.07 17.48
CA ALA A 5 -11.96 -27.09 18.31
C ALA A 5 -10.76 -26.44 17.56
N TYR A 6 -9.93 -27.23 16.88
CA TYR A 6 -8.78 -26.73 16.13
C TYR A 6 -9.17 -25.79 14.98
N VAL A 7 -10.32 -26.07 14.35
CA VAL A 7 -10.82 -25.23 13.25
C VAL A 7 -11.27 -23.87 13.79
N VAL A 8 -11.95 -23.85 14.94
CA VAL A 8 -12.39 -22.61 15.59
C VAL A 8 -11.20 -21.77 16.07
N GLU A 9 -10.21 -22.41 16.69
CA GLU A 9 -8.97 -21.76 17.15
C GLU A 9 -8.18 -21.16 15.99
N PHE A 10 -8.01 -21.92 14.90
CA PHE A 10 -7.37 -21.45 13.68
C PHE A 10 -8.12 -20.25 13.07
N LEU A 11 -9.44 -20.36 12.92
CA LEU A 11 -10.26 -19.28 12.36
C LEU A 11 -10.21 -18.01 13.20
N ALA A 12 -10.18 -18.13 14.53
CA ALA A 12 -10.07 -16.98 15.42
C ALA A 12 -8.74 -16.25 15.22
N ILE A 13 -7.62 -16.98 15.22
CA ILE A 13 -6.28 -16.39 15.04
C ILE A 13 -6.13 -15.82 13.62
N TYR A 14 -6.59 -16.56 12.61
CA TYR A 14 -6.55 -16.12 11.22
C TYR A 14 -7.41 -14.86 11.02
N GLY A 15 -8.63 -14.83 11.57
CA GLY A 15 -9.53 -13.68 11.47
C GLY A 15 -8.96 -12.43 12.12
N ILE A 16 -8.37 -12.56 13.31
CA ILE A 16 -7.70 -11.44 13.98
C ILE A 16 -6.49 -10.95 13.16
N SER A 17 -5.65 -11.87 12.68
CA SER A 17 -4.47 -11.52 11.88
C SER A 17 -4.86 -10.81 10.58
N TYR A 18 -5.87 -11.34 9.89
CA TYR A 18 -6.40 -10.77 8.65
C TYR A 18 -7.02 -9.39 8.91
N PHE A 19 -7.74 -9.22 10.01
CA PHE A 19 -8.29 -7.92 10.40
C PHE A 19 -7.21 -6.84 10.52
N PHE A 20 -6.06 -7.13 11.14
CA PHE A 20 -4.98 -6.16 11.25
C PHE A 20 -4.30 -5.83 9.90
N ILE A 21 -4.20 -6.81 8.99
CA ILE A 21 -3.68 -6.61 7.64
C ILE A 21 -4.62 -5.68 6.84
N GLU A 22 -5.92 -5.89 6.96
CA GLU A 22 -6.92 -5.10 6.24
C GLU A 22 -7.09 -3.70 6.84
N PHE A 23 -7.13 -3.58 8.18
CA PHE A 23 -7.33 -2.29 8.85
C PHE A 23 -6.17 -1.30 8.64
N GLY A 24 -4.93 -1.79 8.53
CA GLY A 24 -3.75 -0.94 8.40
C GLY A 24 -3.31 -0.74 6.94
N PRO A 25 -2.46 -1.63 6.40
CA PRO A 25 -1.81 -1.41 5.11
C PRO A 25 -2.79 -1.43 3.93
N ASN A 26 -3.86 -2.24 3.95
CA ASN A 26 -4.82 -2.26 2.85
C ASN A 26 -5.52 -0.89 2.70
N VAL A 27 -6.14 -0.41 3.78
CA VAL A 27 -6.83 0.89 3.80
C VAL A 27 -5.87 2.04 3.45
N THR A 28 -4.65 2.03 4.00
CA THR A 28 -3.66 3.10 3.73
C THR A 28 -3.26 3.15 2.26
N THR A 29 -3.07 2.01 1.60
CA THR A 29 -2.75 1.96 0.16
C THR A 29 -3.84 2.58 -0.71
N PHE A 30 -5.11 2.54 -0.31
CA PHE A 30 -6.20 3.15 -1.07
C PHE A 30 -6.42 4.63 -0.76
N ILE A 31 -6.17 5.06 0.48
CA ILE A 31 -6.39 6.45 0.92
C ILE A 31 -5.20 7.35 0.57
N TYR A 32 -3.98 6.82 0.55
CA TYR A 32 -2.78 7.63 0.35
C TYR A 32 -2.66 8.26 -1.07
N PRO A 33 -2.93 7.55 -2.18
CA PRO A 33 -2.85 8.14 -3.52
C PRO A 33 -3.73 9.39 -3.74
N PRO A 34 -5.02 9.41 -3.35
CA PRO A 34 -5.84 10.61 -3.54
C PRO A 34 -5.40 11.81 -2.70
N GLU A 35 -4.71 11.60 -1.57
CA GLU A 35 -4.15 12.68 -0.74
C GLU A 35 -2.91 13.31 -1.38
N VAL A 36 -2.04 12.49 -1.99
CA VAL A 36 -0.76 12.95 -2.56
C VAL A 36 -0.89 13.48 -3.99
N PHE A 37 -1.82 12.94 -4.79
CA PHE A 37 -1.94 13.38 -6.18
C PHE A 37 -2.92 14.56 -6.33
N PRO A 38 -2.53 15.63 -7.06
CA PRO A 38 -3.41 16.76 -7.34
C PRO A 38 -4.65 16.33 -8.11
N THR A 39 -5.77 17.02 -7.85
CA THR A 39 -7.09 16.66 -8.38
C THR A 39 -7.12 16.47 -9.90
N LYS A 40 -6.29 17.21 -10.66
CA LYS A 40 -6.16 17.08 -12.12
C LYS A 40 -5.58 15.75 -12.61
N ILE A 41 -4.68 15.12 -11.85
CA ILE A 41 -3.97 13.88 -12.26
C ILE A 41 -4.24 12.68 -11.35
N ARG A 42 -5.07 12.87 -10.32
CA ARG A 42 -5.42 11.85 -9.32
C ARG A 42 -5.85 10.53 -9.94
N GLY A 43 -6.64 10.54 -11.01
CA GLY A 43 -7.07 9.32 -11.70
C GLY A 43 -5.91 8.50 -12.28
N ILE A 44 -4.93 9.16 -12.90
CA ILE A 44 -3.75 8.49 -13.48
C ILE A 44 -2.80 8.05 -12.36
N GLY A 45 -2.57 8.89 -11.35
CA GLY A 45 -1.71 8.56 -10.21
C GLY A 45 -2.23 7.38 -9.39
N ALA A 46 -3.53 7.36 -9.08
CA ALA A 46 -4.17 6.24 -8.39
C ALA A 46 -4.17 4.96 -9.25
N GLY A 47 -4.42 5.08 -10.56
CA GLY A 47 -4.34 3.96 -11.49
C GLY A 47 -2.94 3.33 -11.58
N ALA A 48 -1.91 4.16 -11.67
CA ALA A 48 -0.51 3.72 -11.70
C ALA A 48 -0.11 3.03 -10.38
N SER A 49 -0.53 3.57 -9.24
CA SER A 49 -0.31 2.96 -7.93
C SER A 49 -0.98 1.59 -7.82
N ALA A 50 -2.24 1.48 -8.25
CA ALA A 50 -2.96 0.21 -8.27
C ALA A 50 -2.34 -0.83 -9.22
N ALA A 51 -1.82 -0.39 -10.37
CA ALA A 51 -1.11 -1.26 -11.31
C ALA A 51 0.22 -1.76 -10.72
N GLY A 52 0.96 -0.91 -10.01
CA GLY A 52 2.17 -1.28 -9.27
C GLY A 52 1.87 -2.34 -8.20
N GLY A 53 0.83 -2.12 -7.39
CA GLY A 53 0.40 -3.09 -6.38
C GLY A 53 0.02 -4.46 -6.97
N LYS A 54 -0.73 -4.48 -8.08
CA LYS A 54 -1.10 -5.72 -8.77
C LYS A 54 0.11 -6.44 -9.39
N THR A 55 1.06 -5.69 -9.94
CA THR A 55 2.30 -6.25 -10.48
C THR A 55 3.15 -6.88 -9.36
N GLY A 56 3.25 -6.21 -8.22
CA GLY A 56 3.92 -6.74 -7.02
C GLY A 56 3.26 -8.04 -6.52
N ALA A 57 1.92 -8.09 -6.47
CA ALA A 57 1.19 -9.29 -6.09
C ALA A 57 1.42 -10.46 -7.06
N PHE A 58 1.47 -10.19 -8.36
CA PHE A 58 1.78 -11.18 -9.38
C PHE A 58 3.18 -11.77 -9.19
N ILE A 59 4.19 -10.91 -9.03
CA ILE A 59 5.58 -11.33 -8.78
C ILE A 59 5.67 -12.13 -7.48
N GLY A 60 5.06 -11.64 -6.40
CA GLY A 60 5.06 -12.32 -5.10
C GLY A 60 4.43 -13.71 -5.15
N THR A 61 3.31 -13.85 -5.87
CA THR A 61 2.66 -15.16 -6.07
C THR A 61 3.55 -16.11 -6.86
N PHE A 62 4.21 -15.63 -7.92
CA PHE A 62 5.11 -16.45 -8.73
C PHE A 62 6.35 -16.90 -7.94
N LEU A 63 6.94 -16.01 -7.15
CA LEU A 63 8.06 -16.33 -6.25
C LEU A 63 7.64 -17.37 -5.19
N ASN A 64 6.43 -17.25 -4.66
CA ASN A 64 5.90 -18.18 -3.67
C ASN A 64 5.85 -19.61 -4.23
N VAL A 65 5.36 -19.79 -5.46
CA VAL A 65 5.34 -21.11 -6.14
C VAL A 65 6.74 -21.72 -6.28
N ILE A 66 7.75 -20.91 -6.60
CA ILE A 66 9.15 -21.37 -6.75
C ILE A 66 9.76 -21.76 -5.40
N ILE A 67 9.51 -20.96 -4.36
CA ILE A 67 10.03 -21.20 -3.00
C ILE A 67 9.40 -22.45 -2.41
N LEU A 68 8.09 -22.64 -2.61
CA LEU A 68 7.37 -23.81 -2.13
C LEU A 68 7.80 -25.10 -2.86
N SER A 69 8.21 -24.98 -4.13
CA SER A 69 8.79 -26.09 -4.90
C SER A 69 10.24 -26.43 -4.50
N SER A 70 10.88 -25.55 -3.74
CA SER A 70 12.23 -25.76 -3.20
C SER A 70 12.15 -26.38 -1.81
N SER A 71 13.19 -27.08 -1.35
CA SER A 71 13.23 -27.76 -0.03
C SER A 71 13.17 -26.84 1.21
N ILE A 72 12.86 -25.55 1.02
CA ILE A 72 12.83 -24.50 2.05
C ILE A 72 11.56 -24.62 2.93
N GLY A 73 10.51 -25.28 2.42
CA GLY A 73 9.27 -25.54 3.15
C GLY A 73 8.42 -24.28 3.44
N GLU A 74 7.24 -24.49 4.02
CA GLU A 74 6.27 -23.39 4.29
C GLU A 74 6.76 -22.40 5.34
N SER A 75 7.50 -22.86 6.35
CA SER A 75 8.03 -21.99 7.40
C SER A 75 9.03 -20.94 6.89
N GLY A 76 9.88 -21.32 5.92
CA GLY A 76 10.85 -20.38 5.33
C GLY A 76 10.16 -19.32 4.47
N LEU A 77 9.08 -19.68 3.79
CA LEU A 77 8.24 -18.73 3.05
C LEU A 77 7.64 -17.67 3.98
N PHE A 78 7.07 -18.08 5.13
CA PHE A 78 6.50 -17.13 6.08
C PHE A 78 7.53 -16.15 6.65
N LEU A 79 8.77 -16.60 6.88
CA LEU A 79 9.86 -15.72 7.31
C LEU A 79 10.25 -14.71 6.22
N ILE A 80 10.32 -15.13 4.96
CA ILE A 80 10.59 -14.23 3.84
C ILE A 80 9.47 -13.19 3.68
N LEU A 81 8.21 -13.62 3.78
CA LEU A 81 7.06 -12.70 3.71
C LEU A 81 7.06 -11.72 4.88
N ALA A 82 7.39 -12.17 6.09
CA ALA A 82 7.52 -11.31 7.27
C ALA A 82 8.65 -10.27 7.08
N ALA A 83 9.82 -10.70 6.55
CA ALA A 83 10.92 -9.79 6.24
C ALA A 83 10.54 -8.77 5.17
N LEU A 84 9.83 -9.20 4.12
CA LEU A 84 9.36 -8.31 3.06
C LEU A 84 8.34 -7.28 3.59
N SER A 85 7.44 -7.71 4.49
CA SER A 85 6.49 -6.81 5.16
C SER A 85 7.21 -5.78 6.05
N ALA A 86 8.22 -6.21 6.81
CA ALA A 86 9.03 -5.30 7.63
C ALA A 86 9.81 -4.31 6.78
N LEU A 87 10.39 -4.74 5.65
CA LEU A 87 11.04 -3.85 4.68
C LEU A 87 10.04 -2.86 4.08
N GLY A 88 8.83 -3.30 3.74
CA GLY A 88 7.76 -2.43 3.27
C GLY A 88 7.43 -1.34 4.28
N LEU A 89 7.30 -1.70 5.56
CA LEU A 89 7.09 -0.74 6.66
C LEU A 89 8.24 0.27 6.75
N LEU A 90 9.50 -0.20 6.69
CA LEU A 90 10.67 0.69 6.75
C LEU A 90 10.70 1.66 5.57
N LEU A 91 10.40 1.18 4.36
CA LEU A 91 10.34 2.04 3.17
C LEU A 91 9.22 3.07 3.29
N THR A 92 8.05 2.69 3.81
CA THR A 92 6.96 3.61 4.12
C THR A 92 7.42 4.70 5.09
N LEU A 93 8.09 4.34 6.19
CA LEU A 93 8.56 5.33 7.17
C LEU A 93 9.68 6.23 6.65
N ALA A 94 10.54 5.73 5.75
CA ALA A 94 11.70 6.47 5.25
C ALA A 94 11.37 7.39 4.06
N ILE A 95 10.48 6.96 3.16
CA ILE A 95 10.24 7.62 1.86
C ILE A 95 8.92 8.38 1.85
N LEU A 96 7.92 7.93 2.61
CA LEU A 96 6.56 8.40 2.47
C LEU A 96 6.31 9.64 3.37
N PRO A 97 6.01 10.82 2.81
CA PRO A 97 5.73 12.00 3.62
C PRO A 97 4.44 11.81 4.43
N GLU A 98 4.50 12.11 5.72
CA GLU A 98 3.34 12.09 6.62
C GLU A 98 2.24 13.04 6.11
N THR A 99 1.10 12.46 5.74
CA THR A 99 -0.10 13.19 5.27
C THR A 99 -1.00 13.63 6.42
N LYS A 100 -0.82 13.07 7.61
CA LYS A 100 -1.67 13.32 8.78
C LYS A 100 -1.54 14.76 9.27
N GLY A 101 -2.63 15.53 9.16
CA GLY A 101 -2.76 16.87 9.76
C GLY A 101 -2.25 18.05 8.93
N LYS A 102 -1.95 17.84 7.64
CA LYS A 102 -1.68 18.92 6.69
C LYS A 102 -2.84 19.10 5.73
N ASP A 103 -3.02 20.31 5.23
CA ASP A 103 -4.08 20.62 4.27
C ASP A 103 -3.84 19.91 2.93
N LEU A 104 -4.90 19.38 2.33
CA LEU A 104 -4.84 18.55 1.12
C LEU A 104 -4.24 19.34 -0.05
N GLU A 105 -4.49 20.65 -0.11
CA GLU A 105 -3.99 21.55 -1.17
C GLU A 105 -2.47 21.79 -1.09
N GLN A 106 -1.87 21.61 0.08
CA GLN A 106 -0.43 21.75 0.29
C GLN A 106 0.31 20.43 0.01
N ILE A 107 -0.27 19.29 0.40
CA ILE A 107 0.29 17.96 0.12
C ILE A 107 0.21 17.63 -1.38
N SER A 108 -0.93 17.92 -2.01
CA SER A 108 -1.16 17.56 -3.41
C SER A 108 -0.51 18.53 -4.41
N GLY A 109 0.10 19.62 -3.93
CA GLY A 109 0.68 20.67 -4.77
C GLY A 109 -0.36 21.54 -5.50
N GLU A 110 -1.64 21.46 -5.13
CA GLU A 110 -2.70 22.27 -5.74
C GLU A 110 -2.45 23.77 -5.57
N SER A 111 -1.88 24.18 -4.43
CA SER A 111 -1.46 25.56 -4.16
C SER A 111 -0.42 26.10 -5.16
N GLU A 112 0.53 25.29 -5.64
CA GLU A 112 1.49 25.69 -6.68
C GLU A 112 0.83 25.76 -8.07
N LEU A 113 -0.08 24.82 -8.38
CA LEU A 113 -0.89 24.84 -9.60
C LEU A 113 -1.76 26.11 -9.70
N LEU A 114 -2.38 26.52 -8.59
CA LEU A 114 -3.19 27.73 -8.53
C LEU A 114 -2.32 29.00 -8.64
N ARG A 115 -1.15 29.05 -7.98
CA ARG A 115 -0.19 30.15 -8.14
C ARG A 115 0.36 30.28 -9.56
N GLY A 116 0.66 29.17 -10.23
CA GLY A 116 1.09 29.16 -11.63
C GLY A 116 0.00 29.67 -12.58
N ASN A 117 -1.25 29.25 -12.37
CA ASN A 117 -2.39 29.77 -13.13
C ASN A 117 -2.63 31.27 -12.91
N LEU A 118 -2.51 31.76 -11.67
CA LEU A 118 -2.61 33.19 -11.36
C LEU A 118 -1.51 34.01 -12.04
N ASN A 119 -0.25 33.56 -11.98
CA ASN A 119 0.86 34.25 -12.66
C ASN A 119 0.67 34.33 -14.19
N ASN A 120 0.14 33.28 -14.82
CA ASN A 120 -0.18 33.29 -16.25
C ASN A 120 -1.38 34.20 -16.59
N THR A 121 -2.33 34.35 -15.66
CA THR A 121 -3.49 35.22 -15.86
C THR A 121 -3.13 36.70 -15.67
N VAL A 122 -2.16 37.01 -14.80
CA VAL A 122 -1.69 38.38 -14.52
C VAL A 122 -0.70 38.87 -15.57
N THR A 123 0.13 37.99 -16.16
CA THR A 123 1.04 38.36 -17.28
C THR A 123 0.34 38.46 -18.63
N SER A 124 -0.90 37.97 -18.75
CA SER A 124 -1.72 38.05 -19.97
C SER A 124 -2.59 39.33 -20.06
N LYS A 125 -2.48 40.27 -19.11
CA LYS A 125 -3.11 41.60 -19.14
C LYS A 125 -2.05 42.68 -19.13
#